data_AF-A0A150WQJ6-F1
#
_entry.id   AF-A0A150WQJ6-F1
#
_cell.length_a   1.000
_cell.length_b   1.000
_cell.length_c   1.000
_cell.angle_alpha   90.00
_cell.angle_beta   90.00
_cell.angle_gamma   90.00
#
_symmetry.space_group_name_H-M   'P 1'
#
loop_
_entity.id
_entity.type
_entity.pdbx_description
1 polymer ?
#
loop_
_entity_poly.entity_id
_entity_poly.type
_entity_poly.pdbx_seq_one_letter_code
_entity_poly.pdbx_strand_id
1 'polypeptide(L)'
;MKKHPFQNFTIDHTTMLFHPKLYIMSYVVFRIIFGTTPEDLLYEKKRKGKDGQKDVSMTYATRLGEWQPKEKNDPLNTIFALVQPSEPAGTPSHVRTMLEGHDAVAHVQHLALRTPDLIAFHKHCVERGVQFVTPILKDDHENLIQVFSGEWFLPGSKSSGFFFEFLQRDPSDSELATIQKANKQSWFRDETFLGLYDEKEREYQSGNVLSFFKKDLFEAILAKVGDKQVYEITETDLEQIETMMIEMTAKANKT
;
A
#
# COMPACT_ATOMS: atom_id res chain seq x y z
N MET A 1 -9.54 23.67 5.86
CA MET A 1 -8.46 23.37 4.87
C MET A 1 -8.99 23.28 3.43
N LYS A 2 -8.17 23.60 2.40
CA LYS A 2 -8.58 23.53 0.98
C LYS A 2 -8.32 22.13 0.41
N LYS A 3 -9.35 21.50 -0.19
CA LYS A 3 -9.18 20.24 -0.94
C LYS A 3 -8.38 20.49 -2.22
N HIS A 4 -7.37 19.67 -2.45
CA HIS A 4 -6.60 19.66 -3.70
C HIS A 4 -7.17 18.62 -4.69
N PRO A 5 -7.07 18.84 -6.00
CA PRO A 5 -7.52 17.88 -7.00
C PRO A 5 -6.89 16.48 -6.84
N PHE A 6 -5.61 16.41 -6.47
CA PHE A 6 -4.88 15.16 -6.22
C PHE A 6 -5.37 14.37 -4.99
N GLN A 7 -6.29 14.92 -4.19
CA GLN A 7 -6.92 14.23 -3.05
C GLN A 7 -8.27 13.58 -3.41
N ASN A 8 -8.67 13.62 -4.68
CA ASN A 8 -9.86 12.91 -5.16
C ASN A 8 -9.52 11.43 -5.40
N PHE A 9 -9.42 10.67 -4.32
CA PHE A 9 -9.07 9.26 -4.37
C PHE A 9 -10.25 8.36 -4.75
N THR A 10 -9.93 7.27 -5.44
CA THR A 10 -10.81 6.10 -5.63
C THR A 10 -10.06 4.85 -5.18
N ILE A 11 -10.75 3.89 -4.58
CA ILE A 11 -10.13 2.59 -4.26
C ILE A 11 -9.85 1.86 -5.59
N ASP A 12 -8.60 1.50 -5.83
CA ASP A 12 -8.20 0.67 -6.96
C ASP A 12 -8.37 -0.81 -6.61
N HIS A 13 -7.78 -1.25 -5.49
CA HIS A 13 -7.91 -2.60 -4.98
C HIS A 13 -7.65 -2.67 -3.47
N THR A 14 -8.04 -3.78 -2.86
CA THR A 14 -7.76 -4.11 -1.45
C THR A 14 -6.93 -5.38 -1.38
N THR A 15 -5.80 -5.34 -0.66
CA THR A 15 -4.95 -6.51 -0.48
C THR A 15 -5.18 -7.15 0.89
N MET A 16 -5.48 -8.43 0.88
CA MET A 16 -5.80 -9.22 2.06
C MET A 16 -4.85 -10.40 2.22
N LEU A 17 -4.33 -10.57 3.42
CA LEU A 17 -3.52 -11.69 3.85
C LEU A 17 -4.41 -12.74 4.50
N PHE A 18 -4.14 -14.01 4.23
CA PHE A 18 -4.83 -15.13 4.86
C PHE A 18 -3.86 -16.20 5.34
N HIS A 19 -4.20 -16.80 6.47
CA HIS A 19 -3.64 -18.08 6.86
C HIS A 19 -3.92 -19.12 5.76
N PRO A 20 -2.99 -20.04 5.42
CA PRO A 20 -3.14 -20.95 4.28
C PRO A 20 -4.44 -21.76 4.24
N LYS A 21 -4.93 -22.23 5.41
CA LYS A 21 -6.22 -22.93 5.49
C LYS A 21 -7.41 -22.03 5.13
N LEU A 22 -7.38 -20.77 5.58
CA LEU A 22 -8.42 -19.79 5.27
C LEU A 22 -8.30 -19.29 3.84
N TYR A 23 -7.09 -19.25 3.27
CA TYR A 23 -6.85 -18.90 1.86
C TYR A 23 -7.54 -19.87 0.89
N ILE A 24 -7.48 -21.17 1.17
CA ILE A 24 -8.21 -22.17 0.38
C ILE A 24 -9.72 -21.93 0.47
N MET A 25 -10.22 -21.67 1.68
CA MET A 25 -11.64 -21.36 1.89
C MET A 25 -12.05 -20.05 1.21
N SER A 26 -11.22 -19.02 1.24
CA SER A 26 -11.51 -17.75 0.59
C SER A 26 -11.62 -17.94 -0.92
N TYR A 27 -10.76 -18.73 -1.55
CA TYR A 27 -10.92 -19.08 -2.96
C TYR A 27 -12.29 -19.69 -3.26
N VAL A 28 -12.74 -20.65 -2.43
CA VAL A 28 -14.08 -21.25 -2.58
C VAL A 28 -15.20 -20.22 -2.40
N VAL A 29 -15.10 -19.36 -1.38
CA VAL A 29 -16.08 -18.29 -1.10
C VAL A 29 -16.15 -17.30 -2.27
N PHE A 30 -15.02 -16.86 -2.81
CA PHE A 30 -14.99 -15.94 -3.95
C PHE A 30 -15.64 -16.55 -5.20
N ARG A 31 -15.32 -17.80 -5.50
CA ARG A 31 -15.89 -18.51 -6.66
C ARG A 31 -17.38 -18.81 -6.51
N ILE A 32 -17.85 -19.18 -5.33
CA ILE A 32 -19.24 -19.67 -5.12
C ILE A 32 -20.17 -18.56 -4.62
N ILE A 33 -19.76 -17.81 -3.58
CA ILE A 33 -20.62 -16.81 -2.93
C ILE A 33 -20.56 -15.49 -3.69
N PHE A 34 -19.36 -15.05 -4.07
CA PHE A 34 -19.20 -13.81 -4.85
C PHE A 34 -19.29 -14.04 -6.36
N GLY A 35 -19.44 -15.29 -6.79
CA GLY A 35 -19.69 -15.65 -8.18
C GLY A 35 -18.53 -15.35 -9.12
N THR A 36 -17.30 -15.22 -8.62
CA THR A 36 -16.16 -14.92 -9.49
C THR A 36 -15.85 -16.10 -10.40
N THR A 37 -15.57 -15.78 -11.64
CA THR A 37 -15.21 -16.72 -12.69
C THR A 37 -13.70 -16.63 -12.99
N PRO A 38 -13.10 -17.60 -13.70
CA PRO A 38 -11.72 -17.46 -14.15
C PRO A 38 -11.46 -16.19 -14.95
N GLU A 39 -12.48 -15.67 -15.64
CA GLU A 39 -12.44 -14.42 -16.40
C GLU A 39 -12.34 -13.18 -15.49
N ASP A 40 -12.72 -13.28 -14.21
CA ASP A 40 -12.60 -12.20 -13.23
C ASP A 40 -11.24 -12.18 -12.53
N LEU A 41 -10.33 -13.12 -12.85
CA LEU A 41 -8.97 -13.11 -12.34
C LEU A 41 -8.13 -12.09 -13.10
N LEU A 42 -7.63 -11.08 -12.40
CA LEU A 42 -6.83 -10.02 -12.98
C LEU A 42 -5.37 -10.44 -13.12
N TYR A 43 -4.87 -11.19 -12.14
CA TYR A 43 -3.60 -11.89 -12.25
C TYR A 43 -3.59 -13.13 -11.36
N GLU A 44 -2.77 -14.09 -11.75
CA GLU A 44 -2.38 -15.23 -10.91
C GLU A 44 -0.85 -15.35 -10.96
N LYS A 45 -0.21 -15.20 -9.80
CA LYS A 45 1.23 -15.42 -9.67
C LYS A 45 1.48 -16.67 -8.84
N LYS A 46 2.05 -17.68 -9.49
CA LYS A 46 2.43 -18.94 -8.85
C LYS A 46 3.91 -18.92 -8.51
N ARG A 47 4.24 -19.24 -7.25
CA ARG A 47 5.63 -19.44 -6.85
C ARG A 47 6.06 -20.85 -7.23
N LYS A 48 7.06 -20.95 -8.10
CA LYS A 48 7.66 -22.23 -8.50
C LYS A 48 8.32 -22.90 -7.29
N GLY A 49 8.16 -24.22 -7.17
CA GLY A 49 8.96 -25.01 -6.23
C GLY A 49 10.44 -24.99 -6.61
N LYS A 50 11.33 -25.25 -5.63
CA LYS A 50 12.75 -25.45 -5.93
C LYS A 50 12.95 -26.75 -6.71
N ASP A 51 13.99 -26.81 -7.53
CA ASP A 51 14.48 -28.04 -8.17
C ASP A 51 13.42 -28.79 -9.01
N GLY A 52 12.58 -28.05 -9.74
CA GLY A 52 11.55 -28.64 -10.61
C GLY A 52 10.34 -29.20 -9.86
N GLN A 53 10.22 -28.93 -8.56
CA GLN A 53 9.01 -29.28 -7.79
C GLN A 53 7.79 -28.45 -8.23
N LYS A 54 6.61 -28.97 -7.92
CA LYS A 54 5.33 -28.30 -8.18
C LYS A 54 5.29 -26.91 -7.54
N ASP A 55 4.49 -26.03 -8.13
CA ASP A 55 4.21 -24.71 -7.58
C ASP A 55 3.74 -24.82 -6.13
N VAL A 56 4.34 -24.03 -5.24
CA VAL A 56 4.17 -24.14 -3.79
C VAL A 56 3.13 -23.18 -3.23
N SER A 57 2.79 -22.14 -3.98
CA SER A 57 1.78 -21.15 -3.61
C SER A 57 1.30 -20.38 -4.83
N MET A 58 0.15 -19.74 -4.67
CA MET A 58 -0.44 -18.82 -5.63
C MET A 58 -0.89 -17.58 -4.86
N THR A 59 -0.65 -16.42 -5.44
CA THR A 59 -1.27 -15.14 -5.11
C THR A 59 -2.10 -14.73 -6.32
N TYR A 60 -3.30 -14.22 -6.12
CA TYR A 60 -4.15 -13.77 -7.22
C TYR A 60 -4.92 -12.52 -6.84
N ALA A 61 -5.30 -11.74 -7.84
CA ALA A 61 -6.31 -10.71 -7.69
C ALA A 61 -7.56 -11.07 -8.48
N THR A 62 -8.72 -10.73 -7.95
CA THR A 62 -10.00 -10.99 -8.56
C THR A 62 -10.92 -9.78 -8.45
N ARG A 63 -11.64 -9.53 -9.53
CA ARG A 63 -12.71 -8.53 -9.60
C ARG A 63 -14.01 -9.15 -9.07
N LEU A 64 -14.70 -8.43 -8.19
CA LEU A 64 -16.04 -8.79 -7.72
C LEU A 64 -17.10 -8.02 -8.48
N GLY A 65 -17.93 -8.79 -9.19
CA GLY A 65 -19.06 -8.28 -9.94
C GLY A 65 -18.64 -7.36 -11.09
N GLU A 66 -19.65 -6.93 -11.84
CA GLU A 66 -19.50 -5.91 -12.87
C GLU A 66 -20.50 -4.82 -12.53
N TRP A 67 -20.01 -3.71 -11.99
CA TRP A 67 -20.87 -2.54 -11.83
C TRP A 67 -21.28 -2.09 -13.24
N GLN A 68 -22.57 -2.18 -13.53
CA GLN A 68 -23.16 -1.65 -14.76
C GLN A 68 -23.62 -0.22 -14.47
N PRO A 69 -22.78 0.81 -14.72
CA PRO A 69 -23.16 2.16 -14.39
C PRO A 69 -24.34 2.57 -15.28
N LYS A 70 -25.30 3.30 -14.69
CA LYS A 70 -26.43 3.87 -15.44
C LYS A 70 -25.98 4.94 -16.46
N GLU A 71 -24.75 5.45 -16.32
CA GLU A 71 -24.11 6.41 -17.21
C GLU A 71 -22.77 5.86 -17.71
N LYS A 72 -22.40 6.17 -18.95
CA LYS A 72 -21.40 5.41 -19.74
C LYS A 72 -19.95 5.38 -19.23
N ASN A 73 -19.56 6.14 -18.20
CA ASN A 73 -18.15 6.51 -18.00
C ASN A 73 -17.54 6.24 -16.61
N ASP A 74 -18.05 5.30 -15.81
CA ASP A 74 -17.31 4.91 -14.60
C ASP A 74 -17.55 3.43 -14.19
N PRO A 75 -16.74 2.47 -14.69
CA PRO A 75 -16.76 1.12 -14.18
C PRO A 75 -16.13 1.09 -12.78
N LEU A 76 -16.98 1.14 -11.74
CA LEU A 76 -16.59 0.89 -10.37
C LEU A 76 -16.33 -0.61 -10.16
N ASN A 77 -15.10 -1.03 -10.40
CA ASN A 77 -14.68 -2.39 -10.13
C ASN A 77 -14.29 -2.53 -8.65
N THR A 78 -14.82 -3.55 -7.98
CA THR A 78 -14.32 -3.93 -6.65
C THR A 78 -13.25 -5.00 -6.85
N ILE A 79 -12.02 -4.75 -6.41
CA ILE A 79 -10.90 -5.67 -6.64
C ILE A 79 -10.30 -6.10 -5.31
N PHE A 80 -10.10 -7.40 -5.14
CA PHE A 80 -9.37 -7.98 -4.02
C PHE A 80 -8.13 -8.71 -4.51
N ALA A 81 -6.97 -8.35 -3.98
CA ALA A 81 -5.76 -9.14 -4.08
C ALA A 81 -5.64 -10.04 -2.84
N LEU A 82 -5.62 -11.35 -3.06
CA LEU A 82 -5.58 -12.35 -2.00
C LEU A 82 -4.19 -12.97 -1.94
N VAL A 83 -3.55 -12.79 -0.79
CA VAL A 83 -2.18 -13.24 -0.51
C VAL A 83 -2.18 -14.25 0.62
N GLN A 84 -1.33 -15.26 0.51
CA GLN A 84 -0.97 -16.17 1.60
C GLN A 84 0.56 -16.23 1.70
N PRO A 85 1.12 -16.71 2.84
CA PRO A 85 2.53 -17.02 2.91
C PRO A 85 2.95 -17.95 1.76
N SER A 86 3.93 -17.51 0.99
CA SER A 86 4.37 -18.23 -0.20
C SER A 86 5.63 -19.07 0.06
N GLU A 87 6.35 -18.77 1.13
CA GLU A 87 7.57 -19.45 1.54
C GLU A 87 7.30 -20.78 2.26
N PRO A 88 8.22 -21.77 2.16
CA PRO A 88 8.12 -23.04 2.87
C PRO A 88 7.83 -22.87 4.37
N ALA A 89 7.17 -23.85 4.98
CA ALA A 89 6.93 -23.83 6.42
C ALA A 89 8.26 -23.70 7.19
N GLY A 90 8.31 -22.81 8.19
CA GLY A 90 9.48 -22.58 9.03
C GLY A 90 10.54 -21.61 8.47
N THR A 91 10.36 -21.05 7.27
CA THR A 91 11.21 -19.95 6.80
C THR A 91 10.63 -18.59 7.19
N PRO A 92 11.42 -17.50 7.19
CA PRO A 92 10.87 -16.15 7.30
C PRO A 92 9.85 -15.88 6.19
N SER A 93 8.83 -15.09 6.53
CA SER A 93 7.79 -14.58 5.62
C SER A 93 7.11 -13.42 6.32
N HIS A 94 7.17 -12.22 5.77
CA HIS A 94 6.50 -11.05 6.35
C HIS A 94 4.99 -11.28 6.48
N VAL A 95 4.37 -12.02 5.55
CA VAL A 95 2.94 -12.38 5.62
C VAL A 95 2.65 -13.25 6.86
N ARG A 96 3.51 -14.24 7.17
CA ARG A 96 3.38 -14.99 8.43
C ARG A 96 3.60 -14.10 9.63
N THR A 97 4.65 -13.28 9.61
CA THR A 97 4.99 -12.38 10.71
C THR A 97 3.86 -11.40 11.01
N MET A 98 3.16 -10.88 10.00
CA MET A 98 1.97 -10.04 10.17
C MET A 98 0.82 -10.85 10.79
N LEU A 99 0.46 -12.00 10.22
CA LEU A 99 -0.67 -12.82 10.71
C LEU A 99 -0.48 -13.34 12.13
N GLU A 100 0.65 -14.03 12.39
CA GLU A 100 1.05 -14.48 13.74
C GLU A 100 1.25 -13.28 14.66
N GLY A 101 1.70 -12.16 14.09
CA GLY A 101 1.94 -10.93 14.80
C GLY A 101 0.70 -10.36 15.48
N HIS A 102 -0.46 -10.57 14.87
CA HIS A 102 -1.75 -10.05 15.31
C HIS A 102 -2.70 -11.11 15.86
N ASP A 103 -2.22 -12.34 16.07
CA ASP A 103 -3.05 -13.51 16.41
C ASP A 103 -4.28 -13.62 15.47
N ALA A 104 -4.03 -13.36 14.18
CA ALA A 104 -5.07 -13.19 13.17
C ALA A 104 -4.93 -14.25 12.07
N VAL A 105 -6.07 -14.76 11.62
CA VAL A 105 -6.13 -15.70 10.48
C VAL A 105 -6.37 -14.99 9.14
N ALA A 106 -6.76 -13.72 9.18
CA ALA A 106 -6.89 -12.84 8.02
C ALA A 106 -6.55 -11.40 8.40
N HIS A 107 -6.02 -10.62 7.47
CA HIS A 107 -5.62 -9.23 7.71
C HIS A 107 -5.70 -8.39 6.43
N VAL A 108 -6.23 -7.16 6.50
CA VAL A 108 -6.13 -6.21 5.37
C VAL A 108 -4.76 -5.57 5.45
N GLN A 109 -3.89 -5.88 4.48
CA GLN A 109 -2.53 -5.37 4.45
C GLN A 109 -2.49 -3.93 3.93
N HIS A 110 -3.13 -3.68 2.79
CA HIS A 110 -3.16 -2.34 2.24
C HIS A 110 -4.42 -2.05 1.44
N LEU A 111 -4.73 -0.75 1.39
CA LEU A 111 -5.67 -0.18 0.45
C LEU A 111 -4.87 0.55 -0.62
N ALA A 112 -5.13 0.20 -1.88
CA ALA A 112 -4.59 0.92 -3.02
C ALA A 112 -5.53 2.05 -3.41
N LEU A 113 -5.04 3.29 -3.32
CA LEU A 113 -5.79 4.50 -3.58
C LEU A 113 -5.30 5.15 -4.87
N ARG A 114 -6.16 5.11 -5.89
CA ARG A 114 -5.92 5.80 -7.16
C ARG A 114 -6.12 7.30 -6.99
N THR A 115 -5.18 8.10 -7.48
CA THR A 115 -5.26 9.56 -7.54
C THR A 115 -5.08 10.07 -8.97
N PRO A 116 -5.69 11.21 -9.34
CA PRO A 116 -5.47 11.81 -10.65
C PRO A 116 -4.07 12.43 -10.83
N ASP A 117 -3.30 12.64 -9.76
CA ASP A 117 -1.94 13.20 -9.82
C ASP A 117 -1.10 12.70 -8.63
N LEU A 118 -0.43 11.56 -8.84
CA LEU A 118 0.38 10.89 -7.82
C LEU A 118 1.63 11.71 -7.47
N ILE A 119 2.24 12.40 -8.43
CA ILE A 119 3.47 13.16 -8.21
C ILE A 119 3.21 14.33 -7.27
N ALA A 120 2.13 15.08 -7.50
CA ALA A 120 1.73 16.18 -6.62
C ALA A 120 1.33 15.69 -5.24
N PHE A 121 0.58 14.58 -5.14
CA PHE A 121 0.19 14.01 -3.85
C PHE A 121 1.40 13.48 -3.06
N HIS A 122 2.30 12.76 -3.72
CA HIS A 122 3.53 12.26 -3.10
C HIS A 122 4.37 13.43 -2.56
N LYS A 123 4.54 14.50 -3.35
CA LYS A 123 5.22 15.71 -2.89
C LYS A 123 4.54 16.32 -1.66
N HIS A 124 3.22 16.48 -1.70
CA HIS A 124 2.43 17.00 -0.57
C HIS A 124 2.64 16.17 0.71
N CYS A 125 2.69 14.85 0.59
CA CYS A 125 2.93 13.91 1.69
C CYS A 125 4.35 14.02 2.24
N VAL A 126 5.36 13.99 1.37
CA VAL A 126 6.78 14.09 1.77
C VAL A 126 7.06 15.42 2.45
N GLU A 127 6.49 16.53 1.98
CA GLU A 127 6.61 17.85 2.64
C GLU A 127 6.03 17.87 4.06
N ARG A 128 5.07 16.99 4.34
CA ARG A 128 4.41 16.81 5.64
C ARG A 128 5.01 15.65 6.45
N GLY A 129 6.13 15.08 6.01
CA GLY A 129 6.89 14.09 6.75
C GLY A 129 6.35 12.66 6.68
N VAL A 130 5.41 12.38 5.78
CA VAL A 130 5.00 11.00 5.46
C VAL A 130 6.19 10.24 4.91
N GLN A 131 6.39 9.01 5.39
CA GLN A 131 7.44 8.12 4.91
C GLN A 131 6.90 7.14 3.87
N PHE A 132 7.71 6.84 2.86
CA PHE A 132 7.44 5.84 1.84
C PHE A 132 8.52 4.77 1.86
N VAL A 133 8.11 3.53 1.69
CA VAL A 133 9.00 2.35 1.63
C VAL A 133 9.81 2.38 0.34
N THR A 134 9.19 2.88 -0.73
CA THR A 134 9.72 2.88 -2.10
C THR A 134 9.77 4.30 -2.64
N PRO A 135 10.61 4.61 -3.64
CA PRO A 135 10.36 5.75 -4.52
C PRO A 135 9.08 5.50 -5.35
N ILE A 136 8.62 6.49 -6.12
CA ILE A 136 7.57 6.24 -7.12
C ILE A 136 8.12 5.27 -8.17
N LEU A 137 7.48 4.11 -8.28
CA LEU A 137 7.78 3.05 -9.23
C LEU A 137 6.83 3.14 -10.43
N LYS A 138 7.29 2.65 -11.58
CA LYS A 138 6.44 2.43 -12.75
C LYS A 138 6.24 0.94 -12.95
N ASP A 139 5.00 0.56 -13.20
CA ASP A 139 4.64 -0.76 -13.69
C ASP A 139 4.49 -0.72 -15.21
N ASP A 140 5.41 -1.40 -15.90
CA ASP A 140 5.40 -1.48 -17.36
C ASP A 140 4.30 -2.41 -17.90
N HIS A 141 3.73 -3.30 -17.07
CA HIS A 141 2.67 -4.22 -17.48
C HIS A 141 1.28 -3.58 -17.42
N GLU A 142 1.03 -2.75 -16.40
CA GLU A 142 -0.28 -2.12 -16.17
C GLU A 142 -0.35 -0.63 -16.54
N ASN A 143 0.71 -0.08 -17.14
CA ASN A 143 0.84 1.35 -17.46
C ASN A 143 0.43 2.25 -16.27
N LEU A 144 1.01 2.00 -15.10
CA LEU A 144 0.72 2.76 -13.90
C LEU A 144 1.99 3.16 -13.17
N ILE A 145 1.86 4.18 -12.32
CA ILE A 145 2.87 4.55 -11.33
C ILE A 145 2.31 4.34 -9.94
N GLN A 146 3.15 3.95 -8.99
CA GLN A 146 2.74 3.55 -7.65
C GLN A 146 3.81 3.85 -6.60
N VAL A 147 3.40 4.00 -5.35
CA VAL A 147 4.29 4.17 -4.20
C VAL A 147 3.62 3.63 -2.94
N PHE A 148 4.41 3.07 -2.02
CA PHE A 148 3.90 2.44 -0.80
C PHE A 148 4.31 3.23 0.45
N SER A 149 3.34 3.57 1.30
CA SER A 149 3.62 4.29 2.54
C SER A 149 4.29 3.39 3.58
N GLY A 150 4.91 4.00 4.59
CA GLY A 150 5.18 3.33 5.86
C GLY A 150 3.89 2.85 6.53
N GLU A 151 4.02 1.96 7.50
CA GLU A 151 2.90 1.35 8.20
C GLU A 151 2.30 2.25 9.29
N TRP A 152 1.01 2.07 9.55
CA TRP A 152 0.28 2.80 10.58
C TRP A 152 0.33 2.05 11.91
N PHE A 153 1.27 2.43 12.77
CA PHE A 153 1.38 1.88 14.12
C PHE A 153 1.94 2.93 15.09
N LEU A 154 1.78 2.69 16.39
CA LEU A 154 2.27 3.61 17.43
C LEU A 154 3.80 3.48 17.54
N PRO A 155 4.55 4.59 17.71
CA PRO A 155 5.98 4.50 17.95
C PRO A 155 6.30 3.59 19.15
N GLY A 156 7.18 2.61 18.93
CA GLY A 156 7.55 1.61 19.95
C GLY A 156 6.56 0.46 20.14
N SER A 157 5.42 0.45 19.44
CA SER A 157 4.56 -0.74 19.37
C SER A 157 5.06 -1.72 18.33
N LYS A 158 4.47 -2.92 18.36
CA LYS A 158 4.55 -3.85 17.23
C LYS A 158 3.99 -3.17 15.97
N SER A 159 4.59 -3.47 14.82
CA SER A 159 4.06 -3.01 13.53
C SER A 159 2.65 -3.58 13.30
N SER A 160 1.84 -2.88 12.51
CA SER A 160 0.43 -3.22 12.30
C SER A 160 0.17 -4.07 11.07
N GLY A 161 1.15 -4.18 10.16
CA GLY A 161 0.96 -4.77 8.84
C GLY A 161 0.15 -3.92 7.87
N PHE A 162 -0.43 -2.80 8.33
CA PHE A 162 -1.32 -1.94 7.54
C PHE A 162 -0.59 -0.72 6.96
N PHE A 163 -0.64 -0.55 5.64
CA PHE A 163 -0.12 0.61 4.91
C PHE A 163 -1.01 0.99 3.73
N PHE A 164 -0.70 2.10 3.06
CA PHE A 164 -1.36 2.52 1.83
C PHE A 164 -0.45 2.29 0.62
N GLU A 165 -1.06 1.85 -0.47
CA GLU A 165 -0.51 2.04 -1.81
C GLU A 165 -1.20 3.26 -2.42
N PHE A 166 -0.44 4.15 -3.05
CA PHE A 166 -0.98 5.25 -3.84
C PHE A 166 -0.54 5.06 -5.27
N LEU A 167 -1.48 5.13 -6.22
CA LEU A 167 -1.20 4.88 -7.62
C LEU A 167 -1.91 5.85 -8.56
N GLN A 168 -1.40 5.95 -9.77
CA GLN A 168 -2.03 6.64 -10.89
C GLN A 168 -1.89 5.74 -12.13
N ARG A 169 -3.02 5.48 -12.80
CA ARG A 169 -3.04 4.77 -14.08
C ARG A 169 -2.89 5.76 -15.22
N ASP A 170 -2.30 5.31 -16.32
CA ASP A 170 -2.07 6.09 -17.55
C ASP A 170 -1.33 7.42 -17.31
N PRO A 171 -0.14 7.40 -16.66
CA PRO A 171 0.66 8.61 -16.51
C PRO A 171 1.12 9.14 -17.88
N SER A 172 1.17 10.47 -18.02
CA SER A 172 1.68 11.14 -19.21
C SER A 172 3.20 10.97 -19.36
N ASP A 173 3.70 11.11 -20.58
CA ASP A 173 5.14 11.06 -20.88
C ASP A 173 5.95 12.08 -20.04
N SER A 174 5.37 13.26 -19.78
CA SER A 174 5.99 14.28 -18.93
C SER A 174 6.12 13.86 -17.46
N GLU A 175 5.14 13.13 -16.94
CA GLU A 175 5.18 12.59 -15.58
C GLU A 175 6.23 11.47 -15.48
N LEU A 176 6.26 10.58 -16.48
CA LEU A 176 7.28 9.53 -16.57
C LEU A 176 8.70 10.11 -16.63
N ALA A 177 8.92 11.15 -17.44
CA ALA A 177 10.21 11.84 -17.50
C ALA A 177 10.61 12.50 -16.17
N THR A 178 9.63 13.03 -15.43
CA THR A 178 9.85 13.61 -14.09
C THR A 178 10.33 12.54 -13.10
N ILE A 179 9.71 11.37 -13.12
CA ILE A 179 10.08 10.23 -12.27
C ILE A 179 11.48 9.70 -12.63
N GLN A 180 11.79 9.54 -13.92
CA GLN A 180 13.13 9.13 -14.39
C GLN A 180 14.23 10.04 -13.85
N LYS A 181 14.01 11.35 -13.93
CA LYS A 181 14.97 12.35 -13.47
C LYS A 181 15.17 12.29 -11.96
N ALA A 182 14.10 12.06 -11.20
CA ALA A 182 14.13 11.98 -9.74
C ALA A 182 14.83 10.71 -9.22
N ASN A 183 14.57 9.56 -9.85
CA ASN A 183 15.04 8.27 -9.33
C ASN A 183 16.53 7.99 -9.58
N LYS A 184 17.24 8.79 -10.41
CA LYS A 184 18.69 8.69 -10.74
C LYS A 184 19.19 7.29 -11.19
N GLN A 185 18.30 6.31 -11.29
CA GLN A 185 18.54 4.96 -11.76
C GLN A 185 17.62 4.73 -12.97
N SER A 186 18.15 4.07 -14.00
CA SER A 186 17.32 3.44 -15.02
C SER A 186 16.33 2.55 -14.30
N TRP A 187 15.04 2.89 -14.39
CA TRP A 187 13.85 2.18 -13.93
C TRP A 187 14.13 0.82 -13.31
N PHE A 188 13.73 0.63 -12.04
CA PHE A 188 13.77 -0.68 -11.39
C PHE A 188 13.24 -1.73 -12.36
N ARG A 189 14.16 -2.59 -12.83
CA ARG A 189 13.91 -3.62 -13.81
C ARG A 189 13.20 -4.78 -13.12
N ASP A 190 12.13 -5.19 -13.77
CA ASP A 190 11.41 -6.44 -13.64
C ASP A 190 10.69 -6.67 -12.30
N GLU A 191 9.37 -6.52 -12.40
CA GLU A 191 8.34 -7.01 -11.47
C GLU A 191 8.12 -6.14 -10.21
N THR A 192 7.48 -4.98 -10.38
CA THR A 192 6.89 -4.12 -9.33
C THR A 192 6.31 -4.91 -8.14
N PHE A 193 5.56 -5.98 -8.40
CA PHE A 193 4.99 -6.83 -7.35
C PHE A 193 6.04 -7.65 -6.58
N LEU A 194 7.07 -8.23 -7.22
CA LEU A 194 8.15 -8.92 -6.48
C LEU A 194 9.12 -7.93 -5.85
N GLY A 195 9.36 -6.79 -6.48
CA GLY A 195 10.18 -5.71 -5.93
C GLY A 195 9.65 -5.27 -4.57
N LEU A 196 8.36 -4.97 -4.48
CA LEU A 196 7.71 -4.64 -3.20
C LEU A 196 7.74 -5.82 -2.23
N TYR A 197 7.39 -7.03 -2.69
CA TYR A 197 7.36 -8.21 -1.83
C TYR A 197 8.72 -8.42 -1.15
N ASP A 198 9.81 -8.31 -1.92
CA ASP A 198 11.17 -8.45 -1.43
C ASP A 198 11.59 -7.26 -0.54
N GLU A 199 11.13 -6.04 -0.83
CA GLU A 199 11.37 -4.88 0.04
C GLU A 199 10.68 -5.04 1.40
N LYS A 200 9.41 -5.47 1.42
CA LYS A 200 8.68 -5.77 2.66
C LYS A 200 9.28 -6.95 3.40
N GLU A 201 9.72 -7.98 2.70
CA GLU A 201 10.44 -9.09 3.33
C GLU A 201 11.74 -8.61 4.00
N ARG A 202 12.54 -7.78 3.32
CA ARG A 202 13.77 -7.19 3.89
C ARG A 202 13.47 -6.30 5.10
N GLU A 203 12.45 -5.46 5.01
CA GLU A 203 12.01 -4.57 6.08
C GLU A 203 11.68 -5.38 7.35
N TYR A 204 10.81 -6.39 7.23
CA TYR A 204 10.42 -7.24 8.36
C TYR A 204 11.57 -8.07 8.91
N GLN A 205 12.44 -8.62 8.05
CA GLN A 205 13.63 -9.36 8.48
C GLN A 205 14.65 -8.48 9.21
N SER A 206 14.72 -7.19 8.88
CA SER A 206 15.60 -6.25 9.57
C SER A 206 15.14 -5.90 10.99
N GLY A 207 13.87 -6.16 11.31
CA GLY A 207 13.23 -5.72 12.56
C GLY A 207 12.90 -4.21 12.60
N ASN A 208 13.23 -3.46 11.55
CA ASN A 208 13.01 -2.02 11.45
C ASN A 208 11.92 -1.71 10.42
N VAL A 209 10.66 -1.96 10.81
CA VAL A 209 9.52 -1.61 9.96
C VAL A 209 9.33 -0.10 9.91
N LEU A 210 9.23 0.46 8.71
CA LEU A 210 9.05 1.88 8.47
C LEU A 210 7.65 2.30 8.90
N SER A 211 7.55 3.24 9.82
CA SER A 211 6.29 3.86 10.23
C SER A 211 5.85 4.95 9.26
N PHE A 212 4.55 5.25 9.23
CA PHE A 212 3.97 6.28 8.36
C PHE A 212 4.54 7.67 8.65
N PHE A 213 4.83 7.97 9.92
CA PHE A 213 5.58 9.15 10.36
C PHE A 213 6.78 8.72 11.19
N LYS A 214 7.85 9.51 11.15
CA LYS A 214 8.97 9.34 12.09
C LYS A 214 8.48 9.57 13.51
N LYS A 215 9.07 8.87 14.48
CA LYS A 215 8.73 8.95 15.91
C LYS A 215 8.60 10.40 16.39
N ASP A 216 9.61 11.23 16.16
CA ASP A 216 9.63 12.62 16.64
C ASP A 216 8.47 13.46 16.09
N LEU A 217 8.11 13.26 14.81
CA LEU A 217 6.98 13.96 14.20
C LEU A 217 5.65 13.46 14.76
N PHE A 218 5.52 12.14 14.92
CA PHE A 218 4.34 11.52 15.51
C PHE A 218 4.08 12.04 16.93
N GLU A 219 5.12 12.04 17.77
CA GLU A 219 5.05 12.54 19.16
C GLU A 219 4.75 14.05 19.21
N ALA A 220 5.31 14.85 18.30
CA ALA A 220 5.01 16.27 18.21
C ALA A 220 3.54 16.54 17.82
N ILE A 221 2.98 15.76 16.88
CA ILE A 221 1.55 15.85 16.52
C ILE A 221 0.68 15.53 17.74
N LEU A 222 0.95 14.42 18.43
CA LEU A 222 0.18 14.06 19.64
C LEU A 222 0.30 15.11 20.75
N ALA A 223 1.50 15.64 20.99
CA ALA A 223 1.69 16.70 21.98
C ALA A 223 0.91 17.97 21.63
N LYS A 224 0.78 18.29 20.34
CA LYS A 224 0.02 19.46 19.86
C LYS A 224 -1.49 19.26 19.99
N VAL A 225 -1.99 18.04 19.78
CA VAL A 225 -3.39 17.66 20.02
C VAL A 225 -3.72 17.66 21.51
N GLY A 226 -2.80 17.15 22.34
CA GLY A 226 -2.99 17.04 23.79
C GLY A 226 -4.10 16.06 24.16
N ASP A 227 -4.90 16.42 25.17
CA ASP A 227 -6.00 15.58 25.68
C ASP A 227 -7.33 15.78 24.92
N LYS A 228 -7.31 16.55 23.82
CA LYS A 228 -8.51 16.80 23.01
C LYS A 228 -9.07 15.51 22.44
N GLN A 229 -10.37 15.34 22.54
CA GLN A 229 -11.11 14.36 21.75
C GLN A 229 -11.10 14.78 20.27
N VAL A 230 -11.25 13.80 19.36
CA VAL A 230 -11.17 14.07 17.89
C VAL A 230 -12.15 15.16 17.44
N TYR A 231 -13.35 15.20 18.02
CA TYR A 231 -14.37 16.21 17.70
C TYR A 231 -14.12 17.60 18.32
N GLU A 232 -13.10 17.73 19.19
CA GLU A 232 -12.66 19.00 19.78
C GLU A 232 -11.48 19.62 19.00
N ILE A 233 -10.90 18.88 18.05
CA ILE A 233 -9.82 19.37 17.19
C ILE A 233 -10.43 20.34 16.18
N THR A 234 -10.00 21.60 16.25
CA THR A 234 -10.51 22.67 15.38
C THR A 234 -9.69 22.82 14.10
N GLU A 235 -10.22 23.53 13.09
CA GLU A 235 -9.44 23.87 11.89
C GLU A 235 -8.17 24.65 12.22
N THR A 236 -8.21 25.53 13.23
CA THR A 236 -7.02 26.26 13.70
C THR A 236 -5.96 25.33 14.29
N ASP A 237 -6.37 24.27 15.00
CA ASP A 237 -5.44 23.25 15.49
C ASP A 237 -4.77 22.52 14.33
N LEU A 238 -5.56 22.13 13.31
CA LEU A 238 -5.07 21.44 12.13
C LEU A 238 -4.09 22.30 11.32
N GLU A 239 -4.37 23.59 11.13
CA GLU A 239 -3.47 24.53 10.44
C GLU A 239 -2.14 24.69 11.18
N GLN A 240 -2.17 24.77 12.51
CA GLN A 240 -0.95 24.83 13.32
C GLN A 240 -0.15 23.52 13.29
N ILE A 241 -0.84 22.38 13.33
CA ILE A 241 -0.22 21.06 13.20
C ILE A 241 0.44 20.92 11.82
N GLU A 242 -0.27 21.27 10.74
CA GLU A 242 0.27 21.22 9.38
C GLU A 242 1.52 22.10 9.21
N THR A 243 1.46 23.33 9.72
CA THR A 243 2.62 24.25 9.71
C THR A 243 3.83 23.62 10.41
N MET A 244 3.62 23.08 11.61
CA MET A 244 4.65 22.38 12.37
C MET A 244 5.20 21.16 11.61
N MET A 245 4.34 20.36 10.98
CA MET A 245 4.77 19.20 10.19
C MET A 245 5.72 19.60 9.06
N ILE A 246 5.38 20.67 8.34
CA ILE A 246 6.20 21.21 7.24
C ILE A 246 7.54 21.73 7.78
N GLU A 247 7.53 22.51 8.86
CA GLU A 247 8.73 23.08 9.46
C GLU A 247 9.69 22.01 9.99
N MET A 248 9.17 21.02 10.72
CA MET A 248 9.96 19.91 11.24
C MET A 248 10.59 19.09 10.12
N THR A 249 9.81 18.81 9.06
CA THR A 249 10.29 18.05 7.91
C THR A 249 11.37 18.82 7.13
N ALA A 250 11.14 20.11 6.90
CA ALA A 250 12.13 20.98 6.24
C ALA A 250 13.43 21.09 7.05
N LYS A 251 13.35 21.11 8.38
CA LYS A 251 14.52 21.10 9.27
C LYS A 251 15.28 19.77 9.19
N ALA A 252 14.57 18.65 9.23
CA ALA A 252 15.17 17.32 9.19
C ALA A 252 15.88 17.03 7.85
N ASN A 253 15.43 17.63 6.75
CA ASN A 253 16.04 17.46 5.42
C ASN A 253 17.27 18.36 5.18
N LYS A 254 17.56 19.31 6.08
CA LYS A 254 18.75 20.19 6.01
C LYS A 254 19.94 19.66 6.81
N THR A 255 19.69 18.70 7.70
CA THR A 255 20.68 17.95 8.48
C THR A 255 21.09 16.69 7.73
#